data_AF-A0A8S2EJS4-F1
#
_entry.id   AF-A0A8S2EJS4-F1
#
_cell.length_a   1.000
_cell.length_b   1.000
_cell.length_c   1.000
_cell.angle_alpha   90.00
_cell.angle_beta   90.00
_cell.angle_gamma   90.00
#
_symmetry.space_group_name_H-M   'P 1'
#
loop_
_entity.id
_entity.type
_entity.pdbx_description
1 polymer ?
#
loop_
_entity_poly.entity_id
_entity_poly.type
_entity_poly.pdbx_seq_one_letter_code
_entity_poly.pdbx_strand_id
1 'polypeptide(L)'
;MGYVFFSKTSACYWLARGSYQAISVTQVGATLTIDKKLSCFFRDNLNLIDFLSDYLRHDMTQSPRFTEREERGLLNVLEMIKIYTKHTPAKIAYDVVGFGLPSSNQMVIITGNDGQRQETTVAEYMSTKWSITLKHPHVPTIQAKVGSGILRMQDVLKKPFKLILISSN
;
A
#
# COMPACT_ATOMS: atom_id res chain seq x y z
N MET A 1 -8.65 -30.93 0.36
CA MET A 1 -7.26 -30.73 -0.08
C MET A 1 -7.25 -29.59 -1.08
N GLY A 2 -6.81 -28.40 -0.68
CA GLY A 2 -6.61 -27.28 -1.60
C GLY A 2 -5.13 -27.06 -1.80
N TYR A 3 -4.59 -27.46 -2.96
CA TYR A 3 -3.23 -27.10 -3.34
C TYR A 3 -3.27 -25.71 -3.96
N VAL A 4 -2.77 -24.71 -3.25
CA VAL A 4 -2.46 -23.41 -3.85
C VAL A 4 -1.07 -23.51 -4.43
N PHE A 5 -0.99 -23.80 -5.73
CA PHE A 5 0.26 -23.73 -6.49
C PHE A 5 0.66 -22.26 -6.64
N PHE A 6 1.63 -21.79 -5.85
CA PHE A 6 2.35 -20.56 -6.18
C PHE A 6 3.40 -20.89 -7.25
N SER A 7 3.03 -20.71 -8.50
CA SER A 7 3.96 -20.74 -9.63
C SER A 7 4.86 -19.49 -9.58
N LYS A 8 6.17 -19.74 -9.46
CA LYS A 8 7.29 -18.78 -9.49
C LYS A 8 7.35 -17.82 -8.30
N THR A 9 8.40 -18.00 -7.51
CA THR A 9 8.91 -17.10 -6.47
C THR A 9 9.07 -15.68 -7.03
N SER A 10 8.07 -14.83 -6.81
CA SER A 10 8.20 -13.38 -6.92
C SER A 10 8.95 -12.88 -5.67
N ALA A 11 9.92 -11.97 -5.82
CA ALA A 11 10.84 -11.54 -4.75
C ALA A 11 10.17 -10.77 -3.57
N CYS A 12 8.90 -10.42 -3.72
CA CYS A 12 8.10 -9.65 -2.76
C CYS A 12 7.60 -10.43 -1.53
N TYR A 13 7.75 -11.76 -1.48
CA TYR A 13 7.13 -12.59 -0.45
C TYR A 13 8.16 -13.26 0.47
N TRP A 14 7.84 -13.38 1.76
CA TRP A 14 8.52 -14.22 2.73
C TRP A 14 7.67 -15.43 3.11
N LEU A 15 8.32 -16.57 3.24
CA LEU A 15 7.71 -17.79 3.78
C LEU A 15 7.90 -17.77 5.30
N ALA A 16 6.82 -17.53 6.05
CA ALA A 16 6.84 -17.65 7.49
C ALA A 16 6.44 -19.07 7.91
N ARG A 17 7.22 -19.61 8.83
CA ARG A 17 6.96 -20.90 9.48
C ARG A 17 6.24 -20.62 10.79
N GLY A 18 5.14 -21.33 11.02
CA GLY A 18 4.37 -21.25 12.26
C GLY A 18 3.90 -22.63 12.70
N SER A 19 3.15 -22.65 13.79
CA SER A 19 2.45 -23.85 14.24
C SER A 19 1.01 -23.51 14.55
N TYR A 20 0.10 -24.37 14.08
CA TYR A 20 -1.25 -24.42 14.62
C TYR A 20 -1.20 -25.16 15.96
N GLN A 21 -1.83 -24.60 16.98
CA GLN A 21 -1.89 -25.17 18.32
C GLN A 21 -3.34 -25.15 18.79
N ALA A 22 -3.83 -26.29 19.25
CA ALA A 22 -5.17 -26.41 19.79
C ALA A 22 -5.18 -27.37 20.98
N ILE A 23 -5.90 -26.99 22.02
CA ILE A 23 -6.14 -27.85 23.19
C ILE A 23 -7.55 -28.42 23.04
N SER A 24 -7.69 -29.72 23.22
CA SER A 24 -8.98 -30.42 23.22
C SER A 24 -9.09 -31.25 24.49
N VAL A 25 -10.20 -31.10 25.21
CA VAL A 25 -10.50 -31.95 26.36
C VAL A 25 -11.13 -33.23 25.84
N THR A 26 -10.48 -34.36 26.08
CA THR A 26 -10.98 -35.69 25.70
C THR A 26 -11.38 -36.46 26.95
N GLN A 27 -12.06 -37.61 26.77
CA GLN A 27 -12.42 -38.50 27.88
C GLN A 27 -11.20 -39.03 28.66
N VAL A 28 -10.01 -39.01 28.04
CA VAL A 28 -8.75 -39.50 28.63
C VAL A 28 -7.95 -38.37 29.31
N GLY A 29 -8.36 -37.12 29.11
CA GLY A 29 -7.67 -35.93 29.62
C GLY A 29 -7.50 -34.86 28.57
N ALA A 30 -6.79 -33.78 28.93
CA ALA A 30 -6.47 -32.70 28.02
C ALA A 30 -5.38 -33.12 27.03
N THR A 31 -5.64 -32.93 25.75
CA THR A 31 -4.71 -33.21 24.65
C THR A 31 -4.33 -31.92 23.94
N LEU A 32 -3.05 -31.78 23.62
CA LEU A 32 -2.51 -30.66 22.85
C LEU A 32 -2.13 -31.15 21.44
N THR A 33 -2.77 -30.58 20.42
CA THR A 33 -2.46 -30.83 19.01
C THR A 33 -1.55 -29.71 18.50
N ILE A 34 -0.38 -30.08 17.95
CA ILE A 34 0.57 -29.15 17.35
C ILE A 34 0.88 -29.57 15.92
N ASP A 35 0.45 -28.76 14.95
CA ASP A 35 0.75 -28.97 13.54
C ASP A 35 1.65 -27.87 13.01
N LYS A 36 2.75 -28.24 12.33
CA LYS A 36 3.59 -27.26 11.62
C LYS A 36 2.83 -26.70 10.41
N LYS A 37 2.88 -25.39 10.22
CA LYS A 37 2.25 -24.67 9.11
C LYS A 37 3.27 -23.76 8.42
N LEU A 38 3.06 -23.55 7.13
CA LEU A 38 3.84 -22.64 6.30
C LEU A 38 2.87 -21.69 5.61
N SER A 39 3.13 -20.39 5.67
CA SER A 39 2.32 -19.38 5.00
C SER A 39 3.20 -18.30 4.36
N CYS A 40 2.69 -17.68 3.30
CA CYS A 40 3.37 -16.61 2.58
C CYS A 40 2.89 -15.27 3.12
N PHE A 41 3.82 -14.34 3.34
CA PHE A 41 3.56 -12.97 3.76
C PHE A 41 4.28 -12.00 2.84
N PHE A 42 3.79 -10.78 2.72
CA PHE A 42 4.54 -9.70 2.07
C PHE A 42 5.79 -9.37 2.89
N ARG A 43 6.86 -8.95 2.20
CA ARG A 43 8.09 -8.52 2.85
C ARG A 43 7.87 -7.24 3.67
N ASP A 44 8.48 -7.19 4.84
CA ASP A 44 8.51 -5.99 5.68
C ASP A 44 9.24 -4.84 4.97
N ASN A 45 8.74 -3.61 5.15
CA ASN A 45 9.30 -2.38 4.57
C ASN A 45 9.44 -2.37 3.03
N LEU A 46 8.63 -3.18 2.33
CA LEU A 46 8.63 -3.18 0.88
C LEU A 46 8.16 -1.82 0.34
N ASN A 47 9.00 -1.19 -0.48
CA ASN A 47 8.62 0.02 -1.18
C ASN A 47 7.58 -0.33 -2.23
N LEU A 48 6.58 0.52 -2.39
CA LEU A 48 5.48 0.21 -3.29
C LEU A 48 5.92 0.25 -4.77
N ILE A 49 6.93 1.04 -5.13
CA ILE A 49 7.50 0.99 -6.49
C ILE A 49 8.17 -0.36 -6.77
N ASP A 50 8.91 -0.88 -5.79
CA ASP A 50 9.57 -2.19 -5.91
C ASP A 50 8.53 -3.30 -5.99
N PHE A 51 7.48 -3.22 -5.15
CA PHE A 51 6.34 -4.14 -5.21
C PHE A 51 5.66 -4.16 -6.59
N LEU A 52 5.37 -2.98 -7.14
CA LEU A 52 4.72 -2.86 -8.44
C LEU A 52 5.62 -3.43 -9.54
N SER A 53 6.92 -3.14 -9.49
CA SER A 53 7.89 -3.60 -10.49
C SER A 53 8.05 -5.12 -10.47
N ASP A 54 8.13 -5.71 -9.27
CA ASP A 54 8.19 -7.16 -9.07
C ASP A 54 6.88 -7.86 -9.49
N TYR A 55 5.72 -7.26 -9.18
CA TYR A 55 4.41 -7.83 -9.52
C TYR A 55 4.18 -7.84 -11.03
N LEU A 56 4.49 -6.73 -11.71
CA LEU A 56 4.37 -6.60 -13.16
C LEU A 56 5.53 -7.24 -13.92
N ARG A 57 6.62 -7.61 -13.22
CA ARG A 57 7.89 -8.08 -13.81
C ARG A 57 8.46 -7.09 -14.82
N HIS A 58 8.28 -5.81 -14.53
CA HIS A 58 8.61 -4.70 -15.42
C HIS A 58 9.05 -3.50 -14.60
N ASP A 59 10.08 -2.79 -15.05
CA ASP A 59 10.63 -1.65 -14.31
C ASP A 59 9.74 -0.40 -14.49
N MET A 60 8.97 -0.10 -13.45
CA MET A 60 8.07 1.05 -13.39
C MET A 60 8.80 2.39 -13.41
N THR A 61 10.11 2.41 -13.11
CA THR A 61 10.91 3.63 -13.18
C THR A 61 11.26 4.02 -14.61
N GLN A 62 11.23 3.10 -15.57
CA GLN A 62 11.59 3.38 -16.97
C GLN A 62 10.37 3.57 -17.86
N SER A 63 9.29 2.81 -17.63
CA SER A 63 8.03 2.97 -18.36
C SER A 63 6.84 2.88 -17.42
N PRO A 64 6.33 4.04 -16.94
CA PRO A 64 5.35 4.10 -15.85
C PRO A 64 3.90 3.89 -16.32
N ARG A 65 3.67 3.23 -17.47
CA ARG A 65 2.34 3.08 -18.05
C ARG A 65 1.78 1.71 -17.72
N PHE A 66 0.59 1.70 -17.12
CA PHE A 66 -0.19 0.49 -16.93
C PHE A 66 -1.07 0.23 -18.15
N THR A 67 -1.16 -1.02 -18.56
CA THR A 67 -2.27 -1.50 -19.37
C THR A 67 -3.51 -1.62 -18.49
N GLU A 68 -4.71 -1.42 -19.04
CA GLU A 68 -5.97 -1.53 -18.27
C GLU A 68 -6.11 -2.87 -17.52
N ARG A 69 -5.61 -3.95 -18.14
CA ARG A 69 -5.57 -5.29 -17.52
C ARG A 69 -4.65 -5.34 -16.30
N GLU A 70 -3.50 -4.70 -16.38
CA GLU A 70 -2.49 -4.66 -15.31
C GLU A 70 -3.01 -3.81 -14.15
N GLU A 71 -3.62 -2.66 -14.47
CA GLU A 71 -4.23 -1.78 -13.49
C GLU A 71 -5.31 -2.51 -12.67
N ARG A 72 -6.22 -3.20 -13.35
CA ARG A 72 -7.28 -3.98 -12.68
C ARG A 72 -6.71 -5.10 -11.81
N GLY A 73 -5.69 -5.81 -12.31
CA GLY A 73 -5.00 -6.85 -11.56
C GLY A 73 -4.30 -6.31 -10.31
N LEU A 74 -3.68 -5.13 -10.42
CA LEU A 74 -3.02 -4.45 -9.32
C LEU A 74 -4.01 -3.97 -8.26
N LEU A 75 -5.14 -3.38 -8.68
CA LEU A 75 -6.16 -2.89 -7.75
C LEU A 75 -6.73 -4.03 -6.90
N ASN A 76 -7.02 -5.19 -7.49
CA ASN A 76 -7.50 -6.35 -6.75
C ASN A 76 -6.52 -6.82 -5.67
N VAL A 77 -5.21 -6.75 -5.95
CA VAL A 77 -4.18 -7.14 -4.99
C VAL A 77 -3.99 -6.06 -3.92
N LEU A 78 -3.96 -4.80 -4.33
CA LEU A 78 -3.75 -3.66 -3.43
C LEU A 78 -4.95 -3.37 -2.53
N GLU A 79 -6.16 -3.75 -2.93
CA GLU A 79 -7.35 -3.66 -2.08
C GLU A 79 -7.21 -4.53 -0.81
N MET A 80 -6.46 -5.63 -0.89
CA MET A 80 -6.20 -6.52 0.24
C MET A 80 -5.03 -6.06 1.12
N ILE A 81 -4.31 -4.99 0.75
CA ILE A 81 -3.07 -4.55 1.38
C ILE A 81 -3.23 -3.14 1.93
N LYS A 82 -2.76 -2.94 3.16
CA LYS A 82 -2.68 -1.60 3.76
C LYS A 82 -1.35 -0.94 3.45
N ILE A 83 -1.39 0.28 2.93
CA ILE A 83 -0.19 1.07 2.66
C ILE A 83 0.03 2.04 3.80
N TYR A 84 1.29 2.20 4.20
CA TYR A 84 1.70 3.15 5.22
C TYR A 84 2.55 4.26 4.62
N THR A 85 2.34 5.48 5.09
CA THR A 85 3.16 6.63 4.73
C THR A 85 4.40 6.73 5.59
N LYS A 86 5.54 7.01 4.95
CA LYS A 86 6.81 7.32 5.66
C LYS A 86 7.00 8.80 5.97
N HIS A 87 6.29 9.71 5.28
CA HIS A 87 6.49 11.16 5.43
C HIS A 87 5.80 11.79 6.65
N THR A 88 4.82 11.09 7.22
CA THR A 88 4.12 11.53 8.43
C THR A 88 4.76 10.92 9.67
N PRO A 89 4.87 11.66 10.78
CA PRO A 89 5.37 11.11 12.05
C PRO A 89 4.46 10.01 12.59
N ALA A 90 3.15 10.10 12.30
CA ALA A 90 2.19 9.04 12.59
C ALA A 90 2.16 8.01 11.45
N LYS A 91 2.13 6.72 11.81
CA LYS A 91 1.86 5.61 10.88
C LYS A 91 0.38 5.59 10.54
N ILE A 92 0.01 6.26 9.45
CA ILE A 92 -1.36 6.25 8.94
C ILE A 92 -1.49 5.14 7.89
N ALA A 93 -2.53 4.32 8.03
CA ALA A 93 -2.85 3.25 7.11
C ALA A 93 -3.87 3.71 6.06
N TYR A 94 -3.60 3.35 4.81
CA TYR A 94 -4.38 3.73 3.65
C TYR A 94 -4.84 2.50 2.88
N ASP A 95 -6.10 2.52 2.46
CA ASP A 95 -6.66 1.54 1.53
C ASP A 95 -6.61 2.13 0.12
N VAL A 96 -6.12 1.35 -0.84
CA VAL A 96 -6.05 1.77 -2.25
C VAL A 96 -7.42 1.71 -2.89
N VAL A 97 -7.75 2.74 -3.67
CA VAL A 97 -9.01 2.84 -4.41
C VAL A 97 -8.75 2.85 -5.92
N GLY A 98 -7.66 3.45 -6.37
CA GLY A 98 -7.40 3.65 -7.79
C GLY A 98 -6.00 4.17 -8.07
N PHE A 99 -5.66 4.26 -9.35
CA PHE A 99 -4.47 4.99 -9.81
C PHE A 99 -4.88 6.36 -10.37
N GLY A 100 -3.94 7.30 -10.37
CA GLY A 100 -4.10 8.66 -10.88
C GLY A 100 -3.06 9.00 -11.93
N LEU A 101 -3.02 10.27 -12.33
CA LEU A 101 -2.02 10.77 -13.26
C LEU A 101 -0.62 10.79 -12.61
N PRO A 102 0.46 10.92 -13.40
CA PRO A 102 1.80 11.15 -12.88
C PRO A 102 1.86 12.31 -11.89
N SER A 103 2.75 12.23 -10.90
CA SER A 103 2.83 13.20 -9.79
C SER A 103 3.12 14.64 -10.23
N SER A 104 3.83 14.82 -11.35
CA SER A 104 4.05 16.14 -11.99
C SER A 104 2.79 16.74 -12.60
N ASN A 105 1.89 15.92 -13.12
CA ASN A 105 0.72 16.37 -13.89
C ASN A 105 -0.58 16.27 -13.09
N GLN A 106 -0.54 15.54 -11.97
CA GLN A 106 -1.68 15.40 -11.10
C GLN A 106 -1.88 16.68 -10.28
N MET A 107 -2.94 17.41 -10.59
CA MET A 107 -3.34 18.56 -9.80
C MET A 107 -4.07 18.13 -8.53
N VAL A 108 -3.79 18.86 -7.44
CA VAL A 108 -4.49 18.78 -6.16
C VAL A 108 -4.96 20.17 -5.76
N ILE A 109 -6.18 20.23 -5.24
CA ILE A 109 -6.76 21.45 -4.70
C ILE A 109 -6.56 21.39 -3.20
N ILE A 110 -5.79 22.34 -2.67
CA ILE A 110 -5.54 22.49 -1.26
C ILE A 110 -6.42 23.64 -0.78
N THR A 111 -7.31 23.36 0.16
CA THR A 111 -8.06 24.41 0.85
C THR A 111 -7.27 24.83 2.07
N GLY A 112 -6.76 26.05 2.09
CA GLY A 112 -6.11 26.63 3.26
C GLY A 112 -7.12 26.94 4.37
N ASN A 113 -6.61 27.23 5.58
CA ASN A 113 -7.44 27.60 6.73
C ASN A 113 -8.28 28.87 6.46
N ASP A 114 -7.79 29.74 5.58
CA ASP A 114 -8.48 30.98 5.17
C ASP A 114 -9.57 30.76 4.10
N GLY A 115 -9.88 29.50 3.78
CA GLY A 115 -10.86 29.14 2.74
C GLY A 115 -10.36 29.34 1.31
N GLN A 116 -9.17 29.89 1.12
CA GLN A 116 -8.51 30.04 -0.17
C GLN A 116 -8.18 28.66 -0.77
N ARG A 117 -8.57 28.46 -2.02
CA ARG A 117 -8.27 27.26 -2.79
C ARG A 117 -7.02 27.50 -3.61
N GLN A 118 -5.96 26.80 -3.28
CA GLN A 118 -4.74 26.80 -4.08
C GLN A 118 -4.70 25.53 -4.92
N GLU A 119 -4.53 25.70 -6.22
CA GLU A 119 -4.23 24.61 -7.14
C GLU A 119 -2.72 24.44 -7.22
N THR A 120 -2.26 23.22 -7.03
CA THR A 120 -0.84 22.89 -7.01
C THR A 120 -0.67 21.46 -7.47
N THR A 121 0.47 21.15 -8.08
CA THR A 121 0.77 19.76 -8.46
C THR A 121 1.13 18.95 -7.22
N VAL A 122 0.93 17.64 -7.25
CA VAL A 122 1.24 16.84 -6.05
C VAL A 122 2.75 16.82 -5.76
N ALA A 123 3.59 16.92 -6.79
CA ALA A 123 5.04 17.07 -6.64
C ALA A 123 5.42 18.37 -5.90
N GLU A 124 4.86 19.51 -6.30
CA GLU A 124 5.09 20.81 -5.65
C GLU A 124 4.54 20.83 -4.23
N TYR A 125 3.37 20.24 -4.00
CA TYR A 125 2.79 20.13 -2.66
C TYR A 125 3.71 19.36 -1.71
N MET A 126 4.27 18.23 -2.18
CA MET A 126 5.20 17.42 -1.38
C MET A 126 6.48 18.19 -1.04
N SER A 127 7.02 18.92 -2.01
CA SER A 127 8.19 19.76 -1.82
C SER A 127 7.92 20.90 -0.84
N THR A 128 6.80 21.61 -0.95
CA THR A 128 6.50 22.77 -0.11
C THR A 128 6.13 22.38 1.32
N LYS A 129 5.29 21.35 1.48
CA LYS A 129 4.75 21.00 2.81
C LYS A 129 5.68 20.15 3.64
N TRP A 130 6.38 19.20 3.01
CA TRP A 130 7.24 18.25 3.73
C TRP A 130 8.72 18.39 3.36
N SER A 131 9.10 19.32 2.49
CA SER A 131 10.48 19.45 2.00
C SER A 131 11.00 18.16 1.35
N ILE A 132 10.11 17.38 0.72
CA ILE A 132 10.44 16.11 0.06
C ILE A 132 10.44 16.29 -1.45
N THR A 133 11.58 16.04 -2.09
CA THR A 133 11.70 15.94 -3.55
C THR A 133 11.42 14.50 -4.00
N LEU A 134 10.42 14.32 -4.85
CA LEU A 134 10.04 13.00 -5.38
C LEU A 134 11.10 12.48 -6.36
N LYS A 135 11.60 11.25 -6.16
CA LYS A 135 12.59 10.62 -7.05
C LYS A 135 12.00 10.22 -8.42
N HIS A 136 10.73 9.84 -8.46
CA HIS A 136 10.07 9.33 -9.67
C HIS A 136 8.76 10.08 -9.93
N PRO A 137 8.82 11.34 -10.38
CA PRO A 137 7.63 12.18 -10.54
C PRO A 137 6.74 11.77 -11.72
N HIS A 138 7.28 10.98 -12.66
CA HIS A 138 6.57 10.38 -13.79
C HIS A 138 5.74 9.15 -13.45
N VAL A 139 5.94 8.56 -12.27
CA VAL A 139 5.16 7.39 -11.81
C VAL A 139 3.75 7.82 -11.44
N PRO A 140 2.72 7.03 -11.81
CA PRO A 140 1.34 7.33 -11.49
C PRO A 140 1.11 7.46 -9.98
N THR A 141 0.27 8.44 -9.62
CA THR A 141 -0.16 8.62 -8.23
C THR A 141 -1.15 7.54 -7.82
N ILE A 142 -1.27 7.31 -6.51
CA ILE A 142 -2.28 6.40 -5.96
C ILE A 142 -3.41 7.21 -5.35
N GLN A 143 -4.63 6.80 -5.67
CA GLN A 143 -5.84 7.29 -5.01
C GLN A 143 -6.11 6.37 -3.82
N ALA A 144 -6.11 6.93 -2.63
CA ALA A 144 -6.30 6.17 -1.41
C ALA A 144 -7.36 6.82 -0.51
N LYS A 145 -7.95 6.00 0.34
CA LYS A 145 -8.82 6.43 1.44
C LYS A 145 -8.17 6.04 2.76
N VAL A 146 -8.44 6.82 3.81
CA VAL A 146 -8.03 6.43 5.16
C VAL A 146 -8.79 5.17 5.54
N GLY A 147 -8.08 4.15 6.02
CA GLY A 147 -8.71 2.90 6.43
C GLY A 147 -9.77 3.12 7.50
N SER A 148 -10.88 2.38 7.42
CA SER A 148 -12.08 2.48 8.27
C SER A 148 -11.87 2.06 9.74
N GLY A 149 -10.81 2.54 10.40
CA GLY A 149 -10.65 2.54 11.85
C GLY A 149 -11.10 3.88 12.42
N ILE A 150 -11.78 3.88 13.56
CA ILE A 150 -12.29 5.07 14.25
C ILE A 150 -11.14 6.07 14.48
N LEU A 151 -11.05 7.08 13.62
CA LEU A 151 -10.29 8.30 13.89
C LEU A 151 -11.26 9.28 14.55
N ARG A 152 -11.35 9.22 15.88
CA ARG A 152 -11.86 10.36 16.65
C ARG A 152 -10.71 11.34 16.85
N MET A 153 -10.75 12.41 16.08
CA MET A 153 -10.82 13.81 16.54
C MET A 153 -10.56 14.71 15.34
N GLN A 154 -11.62 15.08 14.64
CA GLN A 154 -11.83 16.36 13.92
C GLN A 154 -10.89 16.77 12.76
N ASP A 155 -9.70 16.21 12.60
CA ASP A 155 -8.68 16.65 11.63
C ASP A 155 -8.09 15.38 10.99
N VAL A 156 -8.11 15.15 9.67
CA VAL A 156 -7.40 15.89 8.64
C VAL A 156 -8.08 15.54 7.30
N LEU A 157 -8.70 16.56 6.68
CA LEU A 157 -9.15 16.61 5.28
C LEU A 157 -10.26 15.61 4.86
N LYS A 158 -11.51 16.07 4.94
CA LYS A 158 -12.77 15.38 4.55
C LYS A 158 -12.95 15.09 3.03
N LYS A 159 -11.91 14.68 2.30
CA LYS A 159 -12.04 14.20 0.90
C LYS A 159 -11.04 13.09 0.63
N PRO A 160 -11.32 12.16 -0.32
CA PRO A 160 -10.31 11.20 -0.77
C PRO A 160 -9.08 11.99 -1.23
N PHE A 161 -7.98 11.87 -0.49
CA PHE A 161 -6.74 12.52 -0.86
C PHE A 161 -5.90 11.52 -1.65
N LYS A 162 -5.47 11.96 -2.83
CA LYS A 162 -4.57 11.18 -3.69
C LYS A 162 -3.21 11.17 -3.01
N LEU A 163 -2.87 10.02 -2.44
CA LEU A 163 -1.67 9.86 -1.65
C LEU A 163 -0.58 9.25 -2.53
N ILE A 164 0.49 10.01 -2.75
CA ILE A 164 1.59 9.61 -3.63
C ILE A 164 2.44 8.54 -2.95
N LEU A 165 2.85 7.58 -3.77
CA LEU A 165 4.00 6.71 -3.59
C LEU A 165 5.25 7.48 -3.14
N ILE A 166 5.56 7.39 -1.85
CA ILE A 166 6.84 7.87 -1.34
C ILE A 166 7.82 6.71 -1.39
N SER A 167 8.57 6.65 -2.48
CA SER A 167 9.85 5.97 -2.48
C SER A 167 10.85 6.84 -1.73
N SER A 168 11.02 6.58 -0.43
CA SER A 168 12.22 7.00 0.30
C SER A 168 13.00 5.76 0.69
N ASN A 169 14.31 5.84 0.45
CA ASN A 169 15.35 4.90 0.92
C ASN A 169 15.05 4.46 2.36
#